data_AF-A0A9P9EL77-F1
#
_entry.id   AF-A0A9P9EL77-F1
#
_cell.length_a   1.000
_cell.length_b   1.000
_cell.length_c   1.000
_cell.angle_alpha   90.00
_cell.angle_beta   90.00
_cell.angle_gamma   90.00
#
_symmetry.space_group_name_H-M   'P 1'
#
loop_
_entity.id
_entity.type
_entity.pdbx_description
1 polymer ?
#
loop_
_entity_poly.entity_id
_entity_poly.type
_entity_poly.pdbx_seq_one_letter_code
_entity_poly.pdbx_strand_id
1 'polypeptide(L)'
;MRNHSAPRRTRTPNCTHINMDRLYTRTEVCYVCGHPPSIGFLYVCRQDVNCNSFHTLVHTAKEKPVRKSSLRQELESIGLSQSVIGAAERGEYTTAQLVKLKTQKLDLKQAISDSIQGTFINAANAKLAAPRRPSQGSLNTDGASASRSASRSDQSPPPCHFKACHTCRPFYKDRAFMSVESIAEGLVPPITPWEMALLPIKSAQAMRSIGLSQKVATKPYHLFGTHRNSISTSRSSDSFGNDSSDSSEIELEDGVVVTEEAVETLIPDIMTQA
;
A
#
# COMPACT_ATOMS: atom_id res chain seq x y z
N MET A 1 11.32 -33.56 41.56
CA MET A 1 12.20 -32.59 40.89
C MET A 1 11.51 -32.12 39.62
N ARG A 2 11.09 -30.85 39.54
CA ARG A 2 10.39 -30.31 38.37
C ARG A 2 11.44 -29.94 37.31
N ASN A 3 11.44 -30.66 36.19
CA ASN A 3 12.28 -30.37 35.04
C ASN A 3 11.81 -29.05 34.40
N HIS A 4 12.48 -27.95 34.72
CA HIS A 4 12.38 -26.71 33.95
C HIS A 4 13.25 -26.86 32.70
N SER A 5 12.69 -27.45 31.64
CA SER A 5 13.26 -27.34 30.30
C SER A 5 13.28 -25.86 29.91
N ALA A 6 14.47 -25.30 29.75
CA ALA A 6 14.66 -23.93 29.29
C ALA A 6 13.94 -23.70 27.94
N PRO A 7 13.18 -22.60 27.76
CA PRO A 7 12.51 -22.35 26.51
C PRO A 7 13.55 -22.16 25.40
N ARG A 8 13.49 -23.00 24.37
CA ARG A 8 14.23 -22.79 23.13
C ARG A 8 13.87 -21.39 22.65
N ARG A 9 14.87 -20.50 22.52
CA ARG A 9 14.68 -19.19 21.87
C ARG A 9 14.45 -19.44 20.39
N THR A 10 13.20 -19.72 20.02
CA THR A 10 12.78 -19.75 18.62
C THR A 10 13.02 -18.36 18.06
N ARG A 11 13.90 -18.23 17.05
CA ARG A 11 14.11 -16.95 16.37
C ARG A 11 12.74 -16.46 15.90
N THR A 12 12.33 -15.28 16.35
CA THR A 12 11.09 -14.67 15.90
C THR A 12 11.20 -14.45 14.39
N PRO A 13 10.27 -14.99 13.60
CA PRO A 13 10.33 -14.82 12.16
C PRO A 13 10.22 -13.32 11.84
N ASN A 14 11.02 -12.86 10.88
CA ASN A 14 11.05 -11.48 10.43
C ASN A 14 11.08 -11.46 8.90
N CYS A 15 10.33 -10.52 8.33
CA CYS A 15 10.35 -10.26 6.91
C CYS A 15 11.06 -8.94 6.65
N THR A 16 12.00 -8.95 5.70
CA THR A 16 12.71 -7.75 5.25
C THR A 16 12.02 -7.06 4.08
N HIS A 17 11.01 -7.69 3.47
CA HIS A 17 10.25 -7.11 2.36
C HIS A 17 9.57 -5.79 2.74
N ILE A 18 9.44 -4.93 1.74
CA ILE A 18 8.91 -3.57 1.87
C ILE A 18 7.43 -3.49 1.54
N ASN A 19 6.90 -4.44 0.76
CA ASN A 19 5.49 -4.45 0.35
C ASN A 19 4.68 -5.38 1.24
N MET A 20 3.85 -4.77 2.08
CA MET A 20 2.93 -5.44 3.00
C MET A 20 1.50 -4.99 2.70
N ASP A 21 0.52 -5.84 2.95
CA ASP A 21 -0.91 -5.49 2.92
C ASP A 21 -1.53 -5.66 4.30
N ARG A 22 -2.66 -5.00 4.53
CA ARG A 22 -3.52 -5.26 5.69
C ARG A 22 -4.57 -6.29 5.32
N LEU A 23 -4.53 -7.43 5.99
CA LEU A 23 -5.54 -8.47 5.87
C LEU A 23 -6.45 -8.44 7.10
N TYR A 24 -7.71 -8.07 6.91
CA TYR A 24 -8.72 -8.12 7.96
C TYR A 24 -9.15 -9.57 8.19
N THR A 25 -8.92 -10.08 9.39
CA THR A 25 -9.17 -11.48 9.72
C THR A 25 -9.34 -11.67 11.23
N ARG A 26 -10.19 -12.63 11.61
CA ARG A 26 -10.38 -13.08 12.99
C ARG A 26 -9.90 -14.51 13.22
N THR A 27 -9.63 -15.25 12.15
CA THR A 27 -9.31 -16.68 12.18
C THR A 27 -7.82 -16.92 12.03
N GLU A 28 -7.11 -16.06 11.30
CA GLU A 28 -5.67 -16.21 11.14
C GLU A 28 -4.90 -15.67 12.34
N VAL A 29 -3.71 -16.24 12.55
CA VAL A 29 -2.85 -15.92 13.68
C VAL A 29 -1.55 -15.26 13.24
N CYS A 30 -1.01 -14.40 14.10
CA CYS A 30 0.29 -13.78 13.93
C CYS A 30 1.41 -14.81 14.03
N TYR A 31 2.38 -14.84 13.10
CA TYR A 31 3.51 -15.77 13.18
C TYR A 31 4.52 -15.43 14.28
N VAL A 32 4.42 -14.22 14.85
CA VAL A 32 5.31 -13.77 15.92
C VAL A 32 4.76 -14.16 17.29
N CYS A 33 3.47 -13.93 17.57
CA CYS A 33 2.87 -14.21 18.88
C CYS A 33 1.91 -15.42 18.90
N GLY A 34 1.51 -15.96 17.75
CA GLY A 34 0.55 -17.08 17.66
C GLY A 34 -0.90 -16.73 17.99
N HIS A 35 -1.22 -15.44 18.19
CA HIS A 35 -2.57 -14.99 18.54
C HIS A 35 -3.28 -14.32 17.35
N PRO A 36 -4.62 -14.36 17.29
CA PRO A 36 -5.40 -13.56 16.35
C PRO A 36 -5.17 -12.05 16.61
N PRO A 37 -5.32 -11.20 15.58
CA PRO A 37 -5.01 -9.78 15.71
C PRO A 37 -6.01 -9.07 16.64
N SER A 38 -5.51 -8.41 17.69
CA SER A 38 -6.32 -7.65 18.65
C SER A 38 -7.09 -6.49 18.01
N ILE A 39 -6.58 -5.94 16.92
CA ILE A 39 -7.19 -4.84 16.16
C ILE A 39 -7.91 -5.31 14.88
N GLY A 40 -8.07 -6.63 14.70
CA GLY A 40 -8.83 -7.22 13.59
C GLY A 40 -8.09 -7.33 12.25
N PHE A 41 -6.79 -7.00 12.17
CA PHE A 41 -6.00 -7.20 10.96
C PHE A 41 -4.55 -7.65 11.21
N LEU A 42 -3.99 -8.35 10.22
CA LEU A 42 -2.57 -8.73 10.14
C LEU A 42 -1.88 -7.97 9.00
N TYR A 43 -0.59 -7.71 9.13
CA TYR A 43 0.27 -7.36 8.03
C TYR A 43 0.71 -8.63 7.30
N VAL A 44 0.50 -8.69 5.99
CA VAL A 44 0.85 -9.84 5.15
C VAL A 44 1.82 -9.40 4.08
N CYS A 45 2.96 -10.09 3.96
CA CYS A 45 3.90 -9.84 2.89
C CYS A 45 3.30 -10.26 1.54
N ARG A 46 3.32 -9.36 0.55
CA ARG A 46 2.85 -9.65 -0.82
C ARG A 46 3.91 -9.49 -1.90
N GLN A 47 5.13 -9.12 -1.51
CA GLN A 47 6.21 -8.85 -2.46
C GLN A 47 6.45 -10.02 -3.43
N ASP A 48 6.34 -11.26 -2.95
CA ASP A 48 6.57 -12.46 -3.76
C ASP A 48 5.30 -13.02 -4.40
N VAL A 49 4.12 -12.52 -4.02
CA VAL A 49 2.82 -12.96 -4.56
C VAL A 49 2.63 -12.45 -6.00
N ASN A 50 3.46 -11.50 -6.46
CA ASN A 50 3.46 -10.98 -7.82
C ASN A 50 4.70 -11.38 -8.65
N CYS A 51 5.38 -12.49 -8.31
CA CYS A 51 6.48 -12.99 -9.16
C CYS A 51 6.01 -13.82 -10.37
N ASN A 52 4.77 -13.65 -10.81
CA ASN A 52 4.50 -13.74 -12.25
C ASN A 52 4.89 -12.38 -12.81
N SER A 53 6.14 -12.32 -13.28
CA SER A 53 6.78 -11.15 -13.86
C SER A 53 5.75 -10.19 -14.50
N PHE A 54 5.86 -8.91 -14.19
CA PHE A 54 5.14 -7.85 -14.92
C PHE A 54 5.31 -8.01 -16.45
N HIS A 55 6.40 -8.66 -16.87
CA HIS A 55 6.70 -9.05 -18.25
C HIS A 55 5.85 -10.23 -18.79
N THR A 56 5.24 -11.05 -17.92
CA THR A 56 4.40 -12.20 -18.30
C THR A 56 2.92 -11.82 -18.41
N LEU A 57 2.42 -10.92 -17.55
CA LEU A 57 1.01 -10.49 -17.60
C LEU A 57 0.72 -9.54 -18.78
N VAL A 58 1.71 -8.73 -19.19
CA VAL A 58 1.61 -7.93 -20.43
C VAL A 58 1.58 -8.80 -21.70
N HIS A 59 2.01 -10.07 -21.62
CA HIS A 59 2.01 -11.00 -22.76
C HIS A 59 0.98 -12.14 -22.69
N THR A 60 0.25 -12.32 -21.58
CA THR A 60 -0.68 -13.46 -21.42
C THR A 60 -2.15 -13.09 -21.24
N ALA A 61 -2.50 -11.80 -21.37
CA ALA A 61 -3.83 -11.44 -21.84
C ALA A 61 -3.97 -11.95 -23.29
N LYS A 62 -4.32 -13.24 -23.43
CA LYS A 62 -4.89 -13.83 -24.63
C LYS A 62 -6.22 -13.11 -24.90
N GLU A 63 -6.14 -11.90 -25.41
CA GLU A 63 -7.21 -11.35 -26.21
C GLU A 63 -7.39 -12.30 -27.41
N LYS A 64 -8.66 -12.61 -27.69
CA LYS A 64 -9.08 -13.29 -28.92
C LYS A 64 -8.33 -12.66 -30.10
N PRO A 65 -7.91 -13.42 -31.14
CA PRO A 65 -7.04 -12.91 -32.19
C PRO A 65 -7.77 -11.83 -33.01
N VAL A 66 -7.72 -10.59 -32.52
CA VAL A 66 -7.97 -9.41 -33.32
C VAL A 66 -6.80 -9.35 -34.29
N ARG A 67 -7.10 -9.34 -35.60
CA ARG A 67 -6.09 -9.22 -36.65
C ARG A 67 -5.34 -7.90 -36.44
N LYS A 68 -4.18 -7.96 -35.77
CA LYS A 68 -3.31 -6.79 -35.60
C LYS A 68 -2.88 -6.29 -36.98
N SER A 69 -2.88 -4.97 -37.17
CA SER A 69 -2.33 -4.37 -38.38
C SER A 69 -0.84 -4.69 -38.50
N SER A 70 -0.30 -4.77 -39.73
CA SER A 70 1.13 -5.01 -39.96
C SER A 70 1.99 -3.93 -39.29
N LEU A 71 1.52 -2.67 -39.35
CA LEU A 71 2.14 -1.52 -38.69
C LEU A 71 2.23 -1.72 -37.18
N ARG A 72 1.14 -2.16 -36.54
CA ARG A 72 1.12 -2.40 -35.09
C ARG A 72 2.10 -3.50 -34.69
N GLN A 73 2.13 -4.60 -35.42
CA GLN A 73 3.05 -5.70 -35.13
C GLN A 73 4.52 -5.25 -35.22
N GLU A 74 4.84 -4.44 -36.23
CA GLU A 74 6.18 -3.86 -36.38
C GLU A 74 6.54 -2.94 -35.20
N LEU A 75 5.68 -1.98 -34.84
CA LEU A 75 5.95 -1.02 -33.76
C LEU A 75 6.00 -1.70 -32.38
N GLU A 76 5.19 -2.74 -32.16
CA GLU A 76 5.24 -3.58 -30.95
C GLU A 76 6.58 -4.31 -30.84
N SER A 77 7.09 -4.91 -31.94
CA SER A 77 8.38 -5.61 -31.96
C SER A 77 9.56 -4.69 -31.62
N ILE A 78 9.46 -3.42 -32.00
CA ILE A 78 10.47 -2.39 -31.68
C ILE A 78 10.36 -2.00 -30.19
N GLY A 79 9.17 -2.13 -29.61
CA GLY A 79 8.88 -1.87 -28.19
C GLY A 79 8.34 -0.45 -27.96
N LEU A 80 7.64 0.11 -28.93
CA LEU A 80 6.93 1.39 -28.77
C LEU A 80 5.71 1.23 -27.85
N SER A 81 5.31 2.31 -27.19
CA SER A 81 4.18 2.28 -26.24
C SER A 81 2.83 2.18 -26.97
N GLN A 82 1.82 1.63 -26.31
CA GLN A 82 0.48 1.46 -26.89
C GLN A 82 -0.15 2.78 -27.33
N SER A 83 0.09 3.89 -26.61
CA SER A 83 -0.39 5.22 -27.01
C SER A 83 0.20 5.69 -28.35
N VAL A 84 1.51 5.52 -28.53
CA VAL A 84 2.21 5.88 -29.79
C VAL A 84 1.76 4.99 -30.94
N ILE A 85 1.58 3.69 -30.68
CA ILE A 85 1.05 2.74 -31.68
C ILE A 85 -0.36 3.15 -32.10
N GLY A 86 -1.25 3.48 -31.15
CA GLY A 86 -2.60 3.93 -31.44
C GLY A 86 -2.64 5.21 -32.26
N ALA A 87 -1.78 6.19 -31.95
CA ALA A 87 -1.64 7.41 -32.74
C ALA A 87 -1.13 7.14 -34.17
N ALA A 88 -0.19 6.20 -34.32
CA ALA A 88 0.29 5.76 -35.63
C ALA A 88 -0.81 5.08 -36.46
N GLU A 89 -1.63 4.22 -35.83
CA GLU A 89 -2.78 3.58 -36.50
C GLU A 89 -3.85 4.59 -36.94
N ARG A 90 -4.00 5.70 -36.22
CA ARG A 90 -4.89 6.81 -36.60
C ARG A 90 -4.31 7.74 -37.68
N GLY A 91 -3.07 7.50 -38.12
CA GLY A 91 -2.41 8.33 -39.13
C GLY A 91 -1.91 9.68 -38.62
N GLU A 92 -1.79 9.86 -37.31
CA GLU A 92 -1.31 11.12 -36.69
C GLU A 92 0.20 11.33 -36.92
N TYR A 93 0.91 10.29 -37.35
CA TYR A 93 2.33 10.36 -37.71
C TYR A 93 2.53 10.19 -39.20
N THR A 94 3.33 11.08 -39.78
CA THR A 94 3.87 10.90 -41.13
C THR A 94 4.85 9.73 -41.15
N THR A 95 5.05 9.15 -42.34
CA THR A 95 6.02 8.05 -42.53
C THR A 95 7.43 8.44 -42.09
N ALA A 96 7.84 9.67 -42.34
CA ALA A 96 9.14 10.21 -41.89
C ALA A 96 9.24 10.29 -40.36
N GLN A 97 8.17 10.70 -39.67
CA GLN A 97 8.11 10.71 -38.21
C GLN A 97 8.17 9.29 -37.63
N LEU A 98 7.47 8.33 -38.25
CA LEU A 98 7.54 6.93 -37.83
C LEU A 98 8.95 6.35 -37.98
N VAL A 99 9.63 6.61 -39.10
CA VAL A 99 11.03 6.19 -39.28
C VAL A 99 11.91 6.77 -38.18
N LYS A 100 11.77 8.07 -37.89
CA LYS A 100 12.52 8.73 -36.83
C LYS A 100 12.27 8.11 -35.45
N LEU A 101 11.01 7.83 -35.11
CA LEU A 101 10.63 7.17 -33.85
C LEU A 101 11.23 5.76 -33.75
N LYS A 102 11.21 4.99 -34.85
CA LYS A 102 11.82 3.65 -34.90
C LYS A 102 13.32 3.72 -34.65
N THR A 103 14.03 4.63 -35.33
CA THR A 103 15.46 4.83 -35.15
C THR A 103 15.78 5.22 -33.72
N GLN A 104 15.12 6.25 -33.18
CA GLN A 104 15.34 6.71 -31.80
C GLN A 104 15.11 5.62 -30.75
N LYS A 105 14.10 4.76 -30.96
CA LYS A 105 13.83 3.66 -30.03
C LYS A 105 14.89 2.56 -30.10
N LEU A 106 15.39 2.24 -31.29
CA LEU A 106 16.49 1.29 -31.46
C LEU A 106 17.79 1.81 -30.85
N ASP A 107 18.12 3.07 -31.09
CA ASP A 107 19.32 3.72 -30.53
C ASP A 107 19.28 3.72 -29.00
N LEU A 108 18.12 4.02 -28.41
CA LEU A 108 17.92 3.94 -26.96
C LEU A 108 18.13 2.52 -26.43
N LYS A 109 17.58 1.50 -27.10
CA LYS A 109 17.77 0.09 -26.70
C LYS A 109 19.23 -0.31 -26.76
N GLN A 110 19.94 0.12 -27.80
CA GLN A 110 21.38 -0.14 -27.94
C GLN A 110 22.17 0.54 -26.81
N ALA A 111 21.95 1.83 -26.57
CA ALA A 111 22.63 2.58 -25.51
C ALA A 111 22.40 1.98 -24.11
N ILE A 112 21.18 1.51 -23.82
CA ILE A 112 20.88 0.82 -22.55
C ILE A 112 21.65 -0.51 -22.46
N SER A 113 21.68 -1.29 -23.55
CA SER A 113 22.44 -2.55 -23.60
C SER A 113 23.93 -2.31 -23.36
N ASP A 114 24.50 -1.31 -24.03
CA ASP A 114 25.92 -0.94 -23.90
C ASP A 114 26.25 -0.46 -22.49
N SER A 115 25.36 0.31 -21.87
CA SER A 115 25.51 0.76 -20.49
C SER A 115 25.52 -0.41 -19.50
N ILE A 116 24.56 -1.33 -19.62
CA ILE A 116 24.48 -2.52 -18.75
C ILE A 116 25.73 -3.39 -18.94
N GLN A 117 26.17 -3.61 -20.17
CA GLN A 117 27.37 -4.38 -20.45
C GLN A 117 28.64 -3.69 -19.92
N GLY A 118 28.75 -2.38 -20.09
CA GLY A 118 29.85 -1.57 -19.54
C GLY A 118 29.93 -1.66 -18.02
N THR A 119 28.79 -1.56 -17.31
CA THR A 119 28.77 -1.71 -15.85
C THR A 119 29.22 -3.10 -15.41
N PHE A 120 28.83 -4.15 -16.13
CA PHE A 120 29.26 -5.53 -15.83
C PHE A 120 30.77 -5.72 -16.04
N ILE A 121 31.32 -5.25 -17.15
CA ILE A 121 32.77 -5.32 -17.44
C ILE A 121 33.56 -4.53 -16.40
N ASN A 122 33.13 -3.32 -16.06
CA ASN A 122 33.78 -2.48 -15.05
C ASN A 122 33.75 -3.14 -13.66
N ALA A 123 32.65 -3.77 -13.28
CA ALA A 123 32.54 -4.52 -12.03
C ALA A 123 33.46 -5.75 -11.99
N ALA A 124 33.61 -6.47 -13.10
CA ALA A 124 34.54 -7.59 -13.21
C ALA A 124 36.00 -7.12 -13.10
N ASN A 125 36.36 -6.03 -13.78
CA ASN A 125 37.70 -5.44 -13.72
C ASN A 125 38.05 -4.94 -12.32
N ALA A 126 37.10 -4.30 -11.61
CA ALA A 126 37.31 -3.87 -10.23
C ALA A 126 37.58 -5.04 -9.26
N LYS A 127 36.93 -6.20 -9.48
CA LYS A 127 37.19 -7.42 -8.70
C LYS A 127 38.56 -8.03 -8.97
N LEU A 128 39.06 -7.92 -10.20
CA LEU A 128 40.39 -8.41 -10.59
C LEU A 128 41.51 -7.46 -10.14
N ALA A 129 41.25 -6.16 -10.07
CA ALA A 129 42.21 -5.14 -9.64
C ALA A 129 42.34 -5.01 -8.10
N ALA A 130 41.47 -5.64 -7.32
CA ALA A 130 41.55 -5.60 -5.86
C ALA A 130 42.76 -6.41 -5.35
N PRO A 131 43.69 -5.81 -4.59
CA PRO A 131 44.82 -6.54 -4.03
C PRO A 131 44.33 -7.61 -3.04
N ARG A 132 44.79 -8.85 -3.23
CA ARG A 132 44.63 -9.94 -2.25
C ARG A 132 45.30 -9.55 -0.93
N ARG A 133 44.54 -9.03 0.02
CA ARG A 133 45.01 -8.89 1.41
C ARG A 133 44.84 -10.21 2.16
N PRO A 134 45.84 -10.64 2.96
CA PRO A 134 45.75 -11.84 3.77
C PRO A 134 44.73 -11.64 4.90
N SER A 135 44.04 -12.74 5.19
CA SER A 135 43.04 -12.94 6.23
C SER A 135 43.43 -12.35 7.59
N GLN A 136 42.72 -11.34 8.07
CA GLN A 136 42.67 -11.00 9.49
C GLN A 136 41.34 -10.33 9.87
N GLY A 137 40.57 -11.05 10.69
CA GLY A 137 39.69 -10.52 11.74
C GLY A 137 38.51 -9.65 11.31
N SER A 138 37.45 -10.24 10.76
CA SER A 138 36.12 -9.62 10.83
C SER A 138 35.55 -9.85 12.23
N LEU A 139 35.63 -8.82 13.08
CA LEU A 139 34.76 -8.72 14.25
C LEU A 139 33.32 -8.57 13.74
N ASN A 140 32.48 -9.48 14.20
CA ASN A 140 31.12 -9.69 13.74
C ASN A 140 30.19 -8.56 14.18
N THR A 141 29.65 -7.81 13.22
CA THR A 141 28.39 -7.06 13.40
C THR A 141 27.50 -7.25 12.19
N ASP A 142 26.67 -8.28 12.25
CA ASP A 142 25.25 -8.32 11.88
C ASP A 142 24.85 -9.77 11.60
N GLY A 143 23.66 -10.14 12.05
CA GLY A 143 23.19 -11.53 12.10
C GLY A 143 22.82 -12.14 10.75
N ALA A 144 23.55 -11.84 9.67
CA ALA A 144 23.40 -12.52 8.39
C ALA A 144 24.01 -13.91 8.51
N SER A 145 23.19 -14.89 8.90
CA SER A 145 23.61 -16.29 8.87
C SER A 145 23.97 -16.63 7.43
N ALA A 146 25.24 -16.98 7.21
CA ALA A 146 25.75 -17.45 5.92
C ALA A 146 24.85 -18.58 5.40
N SER A 147 24.12 -18.30 4.32
CA SER A 147 23.46 -19.32 3.52
C SER A 147 24.55 -20.23 3.00
N ARG A 148 24.65 -21.43 3.55
CA ARG A 148 25.39 -22.53 2.91
C ARG A 148 24.84 -22.62 1.49
N SER A 149 25.68 -22.31 0.52
CA SER A 149 25.42 -22.44 -0.91
C SER A 149 25.25 -23.93 -1.23
N ALA A 150 24.05 -24.45 -0.98
CA ALA A 150 23.60 -25.71 -1.52
C ALA A 150 23.49 -25.53 -3.04
N SER A 151 24.24 -26.37 -3.73
CA SER A 151 24.26 -26.62 -5.16
C SER A 151 22.95 -26.30 -5.91
N ARG A 152 23.10 -25.45 -6.93
CA ARG A 152 22.43 -25.48 -8.25
C ARG A 152 21.26 -26.47 -8.39
N SER A 153 20.06 -25.97 -8.15
CA SER A 153 18.91 -26.21 -9.02
C SER A 153 18.16 -24.90 -9.14
N ASP A 154 17.71 -24.57 -10.34
CA ASP A 154 16.96 -23.37 -10.75
C ASP A 154 15.56 -23.33 -10.10
N GLN A 155 15.52 -23.35 -8.77
CA GLN A 155 14.31 -23.21 -7.98
C GLN A 155 14.36 -21.81 -7.39
N SER A 156 13.47 -20.94 -7.85
CA SER A 156 13.24 -19.67 -7.20
C SER A 156 13.01 -19.91 -5.70
N PRO A 157 13.52 -19.03 -4.82
CA PRO A 157 13.26 -19.16 -3.40
C PRO A 157 11.75 -19.20 -3.15
N PRO A 158 11.27 -20.01 -2.18
CA PRO A 158 9.86 -20.12 -1.89
C PRO A 158 9.26 -18.74 -1.55
N PRO A 159 8.04 -18.44 -2.00
CA PRO A 159 7.41 -17.14 -1.77
C PRO A 159 7.24 -16.85 -0.28
N CYS A 160 7.45 -15.60 0.10
CA CYS A 160 7.28 -15.14 1.47
C CYS A 160 5.80 -15.00 1.82
N HIS A 161 5.34 -15.83 2.76
CA HIS A 161 3.99 -15.79 3.33
C HIS A 161 3.98 -15.22 4.75
N PHE A 162 4.90 -14.32 5.07
CA PHE A 162 5.03 -13.80 6.43
C PHE A 162 3.80 -12.99 6.85
N LYS A 163 3.28 -13.27 8.07
CA LYS A 163 2.15 -12.55 8.67
C LYS A 163 2.47 -12.09 10.09
N ALA A 164 2.21 -10.84 10.41
CA ALA A 164 2.41 -10.29 11.76
C ALA A 164 1.30 -9.33 12.17
N CYS A 165 0.88 -9.38 13.44
CA CYS A 165 -0.06 -8.40 13.98
C CYS A 165 0.63 -7.07 14.27
N HIS A 166 -0.18 -6.01 14.36
CA HIS A 166 0.30 -4.67 14.67
C HIS A 166 0.99 -4.56 16.03
N THR A 167 0.55 -5.32 17.05
CA THR A 167 1.20 -5.34 18.36
C THR A 167 2.63 -5.86 18.28
N CYS A 168 2.90 -6.87 17.44
CA CYS A 168 4.24 -7.43 17.29
C CYS A 168 5.14 -6.61 16.36
N ARG A 169 4.58 -5.98 15.32
CA ARG A 169 5.32 -5.25 14.29
C ARG A 169 4.59 -3.94 13.91
N PRO A 170 4.53 -2.94 14.80
CA PRO A 170 3.76 -1.72 14.55
C PRO A 170 4.29 -0.92 13.35
N PHE A 171 5.61 -0.96 13.14
CA PHE A 171 6.33 -0.28 12.05
C PHE A 171 6.03 -0.84 10.66
N TYR A 172 5.35 -1.99 10.54
CA TYR A 172 4.87 -2.45 9.23
C TYR A 172 3.71 -1.62 8.70
N LYS A 173 3.14 -0.73 9.51
CA LYS A 173 2.18 0.28 9.03
C LYS A 173 2.78 1.12 7.90
N ASP A 174 4.07 1.41 7.99
CA ASP A 174 4.81 2.26 7.04
C ASP A 174 5.24 1.47 5.78
N ARG A 175 4.87 0.19 5.71
CA ARG A 175 5.09 -0.72 4.58
C ARG A 175 3.79 -1.17 3.92
N ALA A 176 2.66 -0.75 4.50
CA ALA A 176 1.32 -1.07 4.04
C ALA A 176 0.74 0.08 3.21
N PHE A 177 1.29 0.27 2.01
CA PHE A 177 0.84 1.30 1.08
C PHE A 177 -0.29 0.78 0.21
N MET A 178 -1.31 1.62 0.00
CA MET A 178 -2.33 1.42 -1.01
C MET A 178 -2.19 2.55 -2.02
N SER A 179 -2.10 2.22 -3.31
CA SER A 179 -2.07 3.23 -4.37
C SER A 179 -3.49 3.74 -4.62
N VAL A 180 -3.66 5.06 -4.68
CA VAL A 180 -4.93 5.70 -5.09
C VAL A 180 -5.30 5.27 -6.51
N GLU A 181 -4.31 5.16 -7.40
CA GLU A 181 -4.51 4.72 -8.78
C GLU A 181 -5.07 3.30 -8.83
N SER A 182 -4.56 2.38 -7.99
CA SER A 182 -5.07 1.01 -7.95
C SER A 182 -6.52 0.91 -7.45
N ILE A 183 -6.99 1.90 -6.71
CA ILE A 183 -8.41 2.03 -6.33
C ILE A 183 -9.21 2.55 -7.52
N ALA A 184 -8.71 3.59 -8.20
CA ALA A 184 -9.36 4.19 -9.37
C ALA A 184 -9.50 3.19 -10.55
N GLU A 185 -8.47 2.38 -10.79
CA GLU A 185 -8.44 1.34 -11.81
C GLU A 185 -9.23 0.08 -11.42
N GLY A 186 -9.82 0.01 -10.21
CA GLY A 186 -10.58 -1.14 -9.73
C GLY A 186 -9.73 -2.40 -9.47
N LEU A 187 -8.40 -2.26 -9.39
CA LEU A 187 -7.48 -3.36 -9.10
C LEU A 187 -7.55 -3.82 -7.63
N VAL A 188 -8.01 -2.93 -6.75
CA VAL A 188 -8.38 -3.26 -5.37
C VAL A 188 -9.90 -3.41 -5.32
N PRO A 189 -10.44 -4.61 -5.03
CA PRO A 189 -11.88 -4.78 -4.92
C PRO A 189 -12.42 -3.91 -3.77
N PRO A 190 -13.60 -3.29 -3.94
CA PRO A 190 -14.23 -2.55 -2.86
C PRO A 190 -14.47 -3.46 -1.65
N ILE A 191 -14.36 -2.90 -0.45
CA ILE A 191 -14.67 -3.60 0.79
C ILE A 191 -16.10 -4.14 0.69
N THR A 192 -16.23 -5.44 0.82
CA THR A 192 -17.51 -6.12 0.72
C THR A 192 -18.39 -5.82 1.95
N PRO A 193 -19.73 -5.92 1.84
CA PRO A 193 -20.61 -5.73 3.00
C PRO A 193 -20.32 -6.68 4.17
N TRP A 194 -19.87 -7.90 3.88
CA TRP A 194 -19.48 -8.87 4.92
C TRP A 194 -18.20 -8.44 5.64
N GLU A 195 -17.19 -7.91 4.91
CA GLU A 195 -15.97 -7.36 5.52
C GLU A 195 -16.31 -6.16 6.37
N MET A 196 -17.16 -5.27 5.85
CA MET A 196 -17.60 -4.06 6.55
C MET A 196 -18.27 -4.39 7.89
N ALA A 197 -19.05 -5.47 7.97
CA ALA A 197 -19.64 -5.95 9.23
C ALA A 197 -18.60 -6.48 10.24
N LEU A 198 -17.43 -6.90 9.77
CA LEU A 198 -16.34 -7.37 10.63
C LEU A 198 -15.42 -6.24 11.09
N LEU A 199 -15.41 -5.11 10.37
CA LEU A 199 -14.62 -3.94 10.72
C LEU A 199 -15.13 -3.32 12.02
N PRO A 200 -14.24 -2.89 12.93
CA PRO A 200 -14.64 -2.15 14.11
C PRO A 200 -15.12 -0.74 13.70
N ILE A 201 -16.40 -0.62 13.37
CA ILE A 201 -17.05 0.67 13.07
C ILE A 201 -17.39 1.33 14.40
N LYS A 202 -16.81 2.51 14.65
CA LYS A 202 -17.22 3.38 15.76
C LYS A 202 -18.48 4.14 15.35
N SER A 203 -19.41 4.35 16.28
CA SER A 203 -20.63 5.10 15.97
C SER A 203 -20.29 6.53 15.55
N ALA A 204 -21.04 7.08 14.60
CA ALA A 204 -20.88 8.47 14.18
C ALA A 204 -21.02 9.44 15.37
N GLN A 205 -21.87 9.09 16.35
CA GLN A 205 -22.01 9.83 17.61
C GLN A 205 -20.73 9.81 18.46
N ALA A 206 -20.07 8.66 18.59
CA ALA A 206 -18.79 8.58 19.29
C ALA A 206 -17.72 9.41 18.57
N MET A 207 -17.66 9.31 17.23
CA MET A 207 -16.72 10.07 16.41
C MET A 207 -16.92 11.59 16.54
N ARG A 208 -18.18 12.07 16.59
CA ARG A 208 -18.51 13.48 16.80
C ARG A 208 -17.93 14.06 18.09
N SER A 209 -17.81 13.25 19.14
CA SER A 209 -17.28 13.70 20.45
C SER A 209 -15.75 13.63 20.58
N ILE A 210 -15.04 13.03 19.60
CA ILE A 210 -13.57 12.91 19.66
C ILE A 210 -12.96 14.31 19.57
N GLY A 211 -12.21 14.70 20.59
CA GLY A 211 -11.58 16.03 20.66
C GLY A 211 -12.51 17.16 21.14
N LEU A 212 -13.83 16.94 21.17
CA LEU A 212 -14.82 17.91 21.65
C LEU A 212 -15.22 17.69 23.12
N SER A 213 -14.88 16.56 23.73
CA SER A 213 -14.94 16.45 25.18
C SER A 213 -13.94 17.45 25.78
N GLN A 214 -14.45 18.62 26.17
CA GLN A 214 -13.84 19.43 27.21
C GLN A 214 -13.53 18.46 28.33
N LYS A 215 -12.25 18.28 28.64
CA LYS A 215 -11.85 17.64 29.89
C LYS A 215 -12.50 18.51 30.96
N VAL A 216 -13.67 18.08 31.46
CA VAL A 216 -14.18 18.63 32.71
C VAL A 216 -13.04 18.35 33.67
N ALA A 217 -12.32 19.41 34.02
CA ALA A 217 -11.21 19.32 34.94
C ALA A 217 -11.79 18.65 36.18
N THR A 218 -11.44 17.38 36.37
CA THR A 218 -11.73 16.68 37.61
C THR A 218 -11.10 17.54 38.69
N LYS A 219 -11.94 18.27 39.41
CA LYS A 219 -11.52 19.04 40.58
C LYS A 219 -10.71 18.08 41.44
N PRO A 220 -9.51 18.47 41.90
CA PRO A 220 -8.66 17.61 42.69
C PRO A 220 -9.47 17.13 43.88
N TYR A 221 -9.60 15.81 43.99
CA TYR A 221 -10.24 15.14 45.11
C TYR A 221 -9.49 15.60 46.37
N HIS A 222 -10.15 16.40 47.20
CA HIS A 222 -9.75 16.55 48.59
C HIS A 222 -9.89 15.17 49.23
N LEU A 223 -8.74 14.54 49.48
CA LEU A 223 -8.58 13.44 50.41
C LEU A 223 -9.03 13.90 51.80
N PHE A 224 -10.27 13.61 52.18
CA PHE A 224 -10.61 13.39 53.58
C PHE A 224 -11.65 12.27 53.68
N GLY A 225 -11.20 11.13 54.19
CA GLY A 225 -12.08 10.09 54.67
C GLY A 225 -12.73 10.53 55.98
N THR A 226 -14.02 10.24 56.16
CA THR A 226 -14.50 9.14 57.02
C THR A 226 -16.01 9.21 57.20
N HIS A 227 -16.62 8.02 57.16
CA HIS A 227 -17.85 7.62 57.86
C HIS A 227 -19.26 8.02 57.36
N ARG A 228 -19.90 6.98 56.80
CA ARG A 228 -21.22 6.37 57.16
C ARG A 228 -22.55 7.08 56.88
N ASN A 229 -23.33 6.32 56.11
CA ASN A 229 -24.78 6.07 56.17
C ASN A 229 -25.76 7.24 56.09
N SER A 230 -26.50 7.29 54.98
CA SER A 230 -27.97 7.28 55.04
C SER A 230 -28.58 7.01 53.66
N ILE A 231 -29.45 6.00 53.63
CA ILE A 231 -30.45 5.71 52.61
C ILE A 231 -31.42 6.88 52.52
N SER A 232 -31.67 7.38 51.31
CA SER A 232 -32.89 8.15 50.99
C SER A 232 -33.28 7.97 49.53
N THR A 233 -34.48 7.44 49.35
CA THR A 233 -35.25 7.24 48.13
C THR A 233 -36.01 8.52 47.76
N SER A 234 -35.92 8.98 46.51
CA SER A 234 -36.90 9.85 45.82
C SER A 234 -36.41 10.02 44.37
N ARG A 235 -37.06 9.49 43.33
CA ARG A 235 -38.32 9.86 42.65
C ARG A 235 -38.41 11.35 42.24
N SER A 236 -38.73 11.52 40.95
CA SER A 236 -39.17 12.74 40.23
C SER A 236 -38.02 13.63 39.74
N SER A 237 -38.02 14.21 38.54
CA SER A 237 -39.04 14.35 37.49
C SER A 237 -38.36 15.01 36.29
N ASP A 238 -39.01 14.91 35.14
CA ASP A 238 -38.67 15.47 33.83
C ASP A 238 -38.14 16.91 33.83
N SER A 239 -37.25 17.19 32.88
CA SER A 239 -37.11 18.52 32.27
C SER A 239 -36.58 18.36 30.85
N PHE A 240 -37.53 18.35 29.92
CA PHE A 240 -37.28 18.61 28.51
C PHE A 240 -36.87 20.08 28.35
N GLY A 241 -35.59 20.33 28.08
CA GLY A 241 -35.10 21.61 27.61
C GLY A 241 -35.18 21.63 26.09
N ASN A 242 -36.26 22.25 25.59
CA ASN A 242 -36.36 22.76 24.23
C ASN A 242 -35.47 24.01 24.10
N ASP A 243 -35.23 24.46 22.85
CA ASP A 243 -34.63 25.76 22.46
C ASP A 243 -33.09 25.70 22.23
N SER A 244 -32.51 26.16 21.13
CA SER A 244 -33.02 26.90 19.97
C SER A 244 -32.10 26.61 18.78
N SER A 245 -32.66 26.48 17.59
CA SER A 245 -31.90 26.44 16.33
C SER A 245 -31.42 27.85 16.01
N ASP A 246 -30.14 28.13 16.25
CA ASP A 246 -29.49 29.33 15.71
C ASP A 246 -28.63 28.89 14.52
N SER A 247 -29.17 29.11 13.32
CA SER A 247 -28.47 28.87 12.06
C SER A 247 -27.70 30.14 11.72
N SER A 248 -26.44 30.18 12.09
CA SER A 248 -25.53 31.23 11.61
C SER A 248 -25.19 30.93 10.15
N GLU A 249 -25.87 31.60 9.22
CA GLU A 249 -25.40 31.75 7.84
C GLU A 249 -24.07 32.50 7.86
N ILE A 250 -23.07 31.90 7.24
CA ILE A 250 -21.75 32.49 7.03
C ILE A 250 -21.76 32.97 5.59
N GLU A 251 -21.98 34.27 5.38
CA GLU A 251 -21.73 34.91 4.09
C GLU A 251 -20.23 34.83 3.80
N LEU A 252 -19.85 33.98 2.85
CA LEU A 252 -18.52 34.00 2.27
C LEU A 252 -18.53 35.05 1.16
N GLU A 253 -17.84 36.15 1.38
CA GLU A 253 -17.42 37.08 0.32
C GLU A 253 -16.70 36.26 -0.77
N ASP A 254 -17.25 36.30 -1.99
CA ASP A 254 -16.76 35.71 -3.24
C ASP A 254 -16.76 34.17 -3.39
N GLY A 255 -17.77 33.48 -2.85
CA GLY A 255 -18.03 32.06 -3.15
C GLY A 255 -19.13 31.85 -4.20
N VAL A 256 -18.76 31.50 -5.44
CA VAL A 256 -19.70 31.01 -6.46
C VAL A 256 -20.43 29.76 -5.94
N VAL A 257 -21.75 29.89 -5.68
CA VAL A 257 -22.61 28.77 -5.29
C VAL A 257 -22.99 27.99 -6.55
N VAL A 258 -22.42 26.80 -6.69
CA VAL A 258 -22.87 25.82 -7.70
C VAL A 258 -23.99 25.00 -7.06
N THR A 259 -25.22 25.19 -7.52
CA THR A 259 -26.35 24.37 -7.12
C THR A 259 -26.22 22.97 -7.74
N GLU A 260 -26.63 21.94 -6.99
CA GLU A 260 -26.46 20.53 -7.36
C GLU A 260 -27.17 20.11 -8.67
N GLU A 261 -28.04 20.95 -9.25
CA GLU A 261 -28.70 20.69 -10.54
C GLU A 261 -27.79 20.86 -11.78
N ALA A 262 -26.64 21.55 -11.67
CA ALA A 262 -25.80 21.84 -12.83
C ALA A 262 -24.84 20.70 -13.25
N VAL A 263 -24.72 19.65 -12.43
CA VAL A 263 -23.78 18.53 -12.69
C VAL A 263 -24.38 17.49 -13.65
N GLU A 264 -25.68 17.50 -13.91
CA GLU A 264 -26.36 16.45 -14.67
C GLU A 264 -26.50 16.73 -16.18
N THR A 265 -26.17 17.94 -16.66
CA THR A 265 -26.43 18.33 -18.06
C THR A 265 -25.22 18.42 -19.00
N LEU A 266 -23.97 18.32 -18.52
CA LEU A 266 -22.79 18.12 -19.38
C LEU A 266 -22.67 19.11 -20.57
N ILE A 267 -23.10 20.37 -20.42
CA ILE A 267 -22.87 21.42 -21.42
C ILE A 267 -21.79 22.37 -20.90
N PRO A 268 -20.57 22.38 -21.48
CA PRO A 268 -19.60 23.41 -21.18
C PRO A 268 -20.00 24.72 -21.87
N ASP A 269 -20.24 25.76 -21.08
CA ASP A 269 -20.48 27.11 -21.57
C ASP A 269 -19.14 27.73 -22.01
N ILE A 270 -18.89 27.75 -23.32
CA ILE A 270 -17.80 28.51 -23.93
C ILE A 270 -18.39 29.80 -24.45
N MET A 271 -18.31 30.87 -23.64
CA MET A 271 -18.43 32.22 -24.17
C MET A 271 -17.09 32.64 -24.77
N THR A 272 -17.04 32.64 -26.10
CA THR A 272 -16.14 33.47 -26.91
C THR A 272 -16.25 34.93 -26.52
N GLN A 273 -15.12 35.58 -26.24
CA GLN A 273 -15.00 37.04 -26.36
C GLN A 273 -13.95 37.37 -27.43
N ALA A 274 -14.37 38.28 -28.30
CA ALA A 274 -13.64 38.89 -29.41
C ALA A 274 -12.94 40.18 -28.94
#